data_AF-A0A2Z6RQL2-F1
#
_entry.id   AF-A0A2Z6RQL2-F1
#
_cell.length_a   1.000
_cell.length_b   1.000
_cell.length_c   1.000
_cell.angle_alpha   90.00
_cell.angle_beta   90.00
_cell.angle_gamma   90.00
#
_symmetry.space_group_name_H-M   'P 1'
#
loop_
_entity.id
_entity.type
_entity.pdbx_description
1 polymer ?
#
loop_
_entity_poly.entity_id
_entity_poly.type
_entity_poly.pdbx_seq_one_letter_code
_entity_poly.pdbx_strand_id
1 'polypeptide(L)'
;MTTVLNCALNCILLENSFAFIVDVNETNTTANSKVEVGQLKIGHLKYLIWNQRKAIQQSPNDYDLMNLWKIDISKFKSDITEEQIKTEGEQLDPCV
;
A
#
# COMPACT_ATOMS: atom_id res chain seq x y z
N MET A 1 20.71 18.93 10.06
CA MET A 1 20.30 17.71 10.77
C MET A 1 19.02 17.26 10.07
N THR A 2 19.14 16.39 9.07
CA THR A 2 18.01 15.96 8.24
C THR A 2 17.26 14.89 9.02
N THR A 3 16.09 15.24 9.54
CA THR A 3 15.13 14.27 10.11
C THR A 3 14.65 13.39 8.98
N VAL A 4 15.19 12.17 8.90
CA VAL A 4 14.73 11.12 7.99
C VAL A 4 13.27 10.80 8.34
N LEU A 5 12.32 11.30 7.56
CA LEU A 5 10.92 10.94 7.72
C LEU A 5 10.69 9.56 7.07
N ASN A 6 10.90 8.50 7.85
CA ASN A 6 10.51 7.15 7.47
C ASN A 6 9.12 6.87 8.04
N CYS A 7 8.13 6.82 7.16
CA CYS A 7 6.80 6.35 7.51
C CYS A 7 6.64 4.90 7.04
N ALA A 8 5.87 4.11 7.77
CA ALA A 8 5.60 2.72 7.41
C ALA A 8 4.11 2.55 7.14
N LEU A 9 3.78 1.92 6.02
CA LEU A 9 2.42 1.52 5.68
C LEU A 9 2.21 0.09 6.17
N ASN A 10 1.19 -0.11 7.00
CA ASN A 10 0.70 -1.45 7.33
C ASN A 10 -0.26 -1.89 6.23
N CYS A 11 0.09 -2.97 5.54
CA CYS A 11 -0.68 -3.52 4.44
C CYS A 11 -1.24 -4.89 4.81
N ILE A 12 -2.47 -5.17 4.39
CA ILE A 12 -3.11 -6.48 4.53
C ILE A 12 -3.58 -6.90 3.15
N LEU A 13 -3.17 -8.10 2.72
CA LEU A 13 -3.64 -8.72 1.50
C LEU A 13 -4.82 -9.65 1.82
N LEU A 14 -5.98 -9.37 1.23
CA LEU A 14 -7.22 -10.11 1.54
C LEU A 14 -7.23 -11.55 1.00
N GLU A 15 -6.55 -11.83 -0.11
CA GLU A 15 -6.55 -13.17 -0.74
C GLU A 15 -6.03 -14.27 0.19
N ASN A 16 -5.11 -13.93 1.10
CA ASN A 16 -4.44 -14.86 2.00
C ASN A 16 -4.29 -14.33 3.43
N SER A 17 -5.00 -13.24 3.77
CA SER A 17 -4.91 -12.51 5.05
C SER A 17 -3.48 -12.22 5.50
N PHE A 18 -2.57 -11.97 4.55
CA PHE A 18 -1.17 -11.74 4.86
C PHE A 18 -0.93 -10.26 5.16
N ALA A 19 -0.43 -9.97 6.37
CA ALA A 19 -0.04 -8.64 6.78
C ALA A 19 1.47 -8.41 6.58
N PHE A 20 1.83 -7.25 6.06
CA PHE A 20 3.22 -6.83 5.89
C PHE A 20 3.37 -5.33 5.96
N ILE A 21 4.61 -4.89 6.16
CA ILE A 21 4.97 -3.49 6.26
C ILE A 21 5.67 -3.05 4.97
N VAL A 22 5.31 -1.87 4.49
CA VAL A 22 5.96 -1.20 3.36
C VAL A 22 6.55 0.12 3.86
N ASP A 23 7.87 0.24 3.73
CA ASP A 23 8.55 1.48 4.10
C ASP A 23 8.34 2.55 3.02
N VAL A 24 7.95 3.74 3.47
CA VAL A 24 7.86 4.96 2.67
C VAL A 24 8.94 5.91 3.16
N ASN A 25 9.96 6.07 2.34
CA ASN A 25 11.12 6.89 2.62
C ASN A 25 10.92 8.31 2.07
N GLU A 26 11.82 9.24 2.39
CA GLU A 26 11.80 10.59 1.80
C GLU A 26 11.88 10.56 0.27
N THR A 27 12.66 9.63 -0.28
CA THR A 27 12.78 9.36 -1.72
C THR A 27 12.55 7.88 -1.96
N ASN A 28 11.60 7.55 -2.83
CA ASN A 28 11.15 6.20 -3.08
C ASN A 28 11.50 5.78 -4.50
N THR A 29 12.07 4.59 -4.66
CA THR A 29 12.34 4.04 -6.00
C THR A 29 11.07 3.38 -6.53
N THR A 30 10.56 3.91 -7.64
CA THR A 30 9.42 3.37 -8.39
C THR A 30 9.91 2.60 -9.63
N ALA A 31 9.00 2.06 -10.45
CA ALA A 31 9.35 1.34 -11.67
C ALA A 31 10.28 2.14 -12.60
N ASN A 32 10.00 3.44 -12.76
CA ASN A 32 10.62 4.26 -13.81
C ASN A 32 11.45 5.44 -13.25
N SER A 33 11.36 5.73 -11.96
CA SER A 33 11.98 6.94 -11.39
C SER A 33 12.14 6.88 -9.86
N LYS A 34 12.86 7.85 -9.32
CA LYS A 34 12.84 8.17 -7.89
C LYS A 34 11.85 9.29 -7.64
N VAL A 35 10.97 9.12 -6.66
CA VAL A 35 9.89 10.07 -6.35
C VAL A 35 9.95 10.45 -4.88
N GLU A 36 9.91 11.75 -4.60
CA GLU A 36 9.85 12.25 -3.23
C GLU A 36 8.50 11.91 -2.57
N VAL A 37 8.50 11.71 -1.25
CA VAL A 37 7.29 11.31 -0.50
C VAL A 37 6.10 12.26 -0.74
N GLY A 38 6.35 13.57 -0.82
CA GLY A 38 5.31 14.58 -1.08
C GLY A 38 4.75 14.57 -2.51
N GLN A 39 5.38 13.82 -3.41
CA GLN A 39 4.96 13.67 -4.81
C GLN A 39 4.45 12.24 -5.11
N LEU A 40 4.34 11.38 -4.11
CA LEU A 40 3.80 10.04 -4.30
C LEU A 40 2.34 10.12 -4.73
N LYS A 41 2.04 9.40 -5.81
CA LYS A 41 0.69 9.16 -6.31
C LYS A 41 0.29 7.73 -6.00
N ILE A 42 -1.01 7.44 -6.08
CA ILE A 42 -1.55 6.11 -5.81
C ILE A 42 -0.87 5.03 -6.68
N GLY A 43 -0.60 5.30 -7.95
CA GLY A 43 0.16 4.38 -8.82
C GLY A 43 1.57 4.06 -8.28
N HIS A 44 2.27 5.05 -7.71
CA HIS A 44 3.57 4.82 -7.08
C HIS A 44 3.43 3.95 -5.82
N LEU A 45 2.37 4.16 -5.02
CA LEU A 45 2.09 3.32 -3.85
C LEU A 45 1.79 1.87 -4.25
N LYS A 46 1.00 1.64 -5.30
CA LYS A 46 0.74 0.29 -5.85
C LYS A 46 2.06 -0.41 -6.20
N TYR A 47 2.97 0.28 -6.88
CA TYR A 47 4.29 -0.26 -7.19
C TYR A 47 5.09 -0.61 -5.94
N LEU A 48 5.17 0.28 -4.95
CA LEU A 48 5.93 0.04 -3.71
C LEU A 48 5.41 -1.19 -2.96
N ILE A 49 4.09 -1.30 -2.82
CA ILE A 49 3.43 -2.42 -2.17
C ILE A 49 3.70 -3.71 -2.94
N TRP A 50 3.55 -3.69 -4.27
CA TRP A 50 3.83 -4.84 -5.13
C TRP A 50 5.29 -5.27 -5.06
N ASN A 51 6.23 -4.34 -5.07
CA ASN A 51 7.66 -4.65 -5.03
C ASN A 51 8.04 -5.32 -3.70
N GLN A 52 7.49 -4.83 -2.58
CA GLN A 52 7.65 -5.48 -1.27
C GLN A 52 7.02 -6.88 -1.26
N ARG A 53 5.80 -7.03 -1.77
CA ARG A 53 5.13 -8.34 -1.88
C ARG A 53 5.93 -9.30 -2.76
N LYS A 54 6.46 -8.85 -3.89
CA LYS A 54 7.27 -9.66 -4.82
C LYS A 54 8.50 -10.21 -4.12
N ALA A 55 9.16 -9.41 -3.30
CA ALA A 55 10.31 -9.84 -2.49
C ALA A 55 9.92 -10.92 -1.46
N ILE A 56 8.70 -10.88 -0.92
CA ILE A 56 8.23 -11.80 0.12
C ILE A 56 7.62 -13.10 -0.45
N GLN A 57 6.82 -13.02 -1.52
CA GLN A 57 5.94 -14.12 -1.97
C GLN A 57 5.81 -14.29 -3.49
N GLN A 58 6.66 -13.65 -4.31
CA GLN A 58 6.61 -13.72 -5.79
C GLN A 58 5.19 -13.50 -6.35
N SER A 59 4.74 -12.24 -6.39
CA SER A 59 3.44 -11.90 -6.98
C SER A 59 3.52 -11.82 -8.51
N PRO A 60 2.74 -12.62 -9.26
CA PRO A 60 2.74 -12.58 -10.74
C PRO A 60 1.85 -11.50 -11.33
N ASN A 61 0.99 -10.86 -10.52
CA ASN A 61 -0.01 -9.92 -11.02
C ASN A 61 0.58 -8.53 -11.20
N ASP A 62 0.13 -7.85 -12.26
CA ASP A 62 0.44 -6.45 -12.53
C ASP A 62 -0.07 -5.57 -11.38
N TYR A 63 0.79 -4.69 -10.87
CA TYR A 63 0.45 -3.80 -9.78
C TYR A 63 -0.60 -2.76 -10.18
N ASP A 64 -0.73 -2.45 -11.48
CA ASP A 64 -1.74 -1.50 -11.95
C ASP A 64 -3.18 -1.97 -11.68
N LEU A 65 -3.39 -3.29 -11.63
CA LEU A 65 -4.68 -3.92 -11.36
C LEU A 65 -5.03 -3.98 -9.87
N MET A 66 -4.13 -3.59 -8.96
CA MET A 66 -4.39 -3.63 -7.53
C MET A 66 -5.43 -2.59 -7.12
N ASN A 67 -6.45 -3.00 -6.36
CA ASN A 67 -7.32 -2.06 -5.66
C ASN A 67 -6.73 -1.77 -4.29
N LEU A 68 -6.47 -0.48 -4.01
CA LEU A 68 -6.01 -0.04 -2.70
C LEU A 68 -7.18 0.54 -1.92
N TRP A 69 -7.29 0.15 -0.66
CA TRP A 69 -8.28 0.66 0.27
C TRP A 69 -7.57 1.24 1.48
N LYS A 70 -7.93 2.46 1.83
CA LYS A 70 -7.54 3.08 3.10
C LYS A 70 -8.60 2.75 4.13
N ILE A 71 -8.17 2.18 5.24
CA ILE A 71 -9.04 1.77 6.33
C ILE A 71 -8.56 2.32 7.67
N ASP A 72 -9.48 2.54 8.59
CA ASP A 72 -9.17 2.75 10.00
C ASP A 72 -9.31 1.41 10.74
N ILE A 73 -8.18 0.81 11.12
CA ILE A 73 -8.15 -0.50 11.75
C ILE A 73 -8.95 -0.57 13.07
N SER A 74 -9.13 0.55 13.77
CA SER A 74 -9.86 0.60 15.03
C SER A 74 -11.36 0.32 14.87
N LYS A 75 -11.89 0.47 13.65
CA LYS A 75 -13.28 0.14 13.30
C LYS A 75 -13.54 -1.36 13.14
N PHE A 76 -12.49 -2.18 13.10
CA PHE A 76 -12.59 -3.62 12.87
C PHE A 76 -12.33 -4.37 14.17
N LYS A 77 -13.31 -5.18 14.61
CA LYS A 77 -13.26 -5.88 15.91
C LYS A 77 -12.47 -7.19 15.88
N SER A 78 -12.42 -7.85 14.72
CA SER A 78 -11.58 -9.02 14.38
C SER A 78 -11.84 -9.37 12.91
N ASP A 79 -10.94 -10.12 12.27
CA ASP A 79 -11.01 -10.64 10.89
C ASP A 79 -11.61 -9.66 9.86
N ILE A 80 -10.73 -8.89 9.21
CA ILE A 80 -11.12 -7.89 8.22
C ILE A 80 -11.63 -8.59 6.96
N THR A 81 -12.91 -8.40 6.62
CA THR A 81 -13.50 -8.90 5.38
C THR A 81 -13.59 -7.82 4.31
N GLU A 82 -13.69 -8.24 3.05
CA GLU A 82 -13.85 -7.32 1.91
C GLU A 82 -15.14 -6.48 2.02
N GLU A 83 -16.23 -7.07 2.53
CA GLU A 83 -17.53 -6.39 2.70
C GLU A 83 -17.46 -5.27 3.75
N GLN A 84 -16.74 -5.51 4.85
CA GLN A 84 -16.50 -4.49 5.86
C GLN A 84 -15.63 -3.36 5.30
N ILE A 85 -14.59 -3.69 4.52
CA ILE A 85 -13.73 -2.69 3.87
C ILE A 85 -14.54 -1.82 2.91
N LYS A 86 -15.41 -2.41 2.09
CA LYS A 86 -16.26 -1.65 1.16
C LYS A 86 -17.24 -0.72 1.88
N THR A 87 -17.59 -1.03 3.12
CA THR A 87 -18.53 -0.25 3.94
C THR A 87 -17.81 0.87 4.72
N GLU A 88 -16.67 0.56 5.33
CA GLU A 88 -15.98 1.45 6.28
C GLU A 88 -14.72 2.13 5.73
N GLY A 89 -14.21 1.63 4.60
CA GLY A 89 -12.99 2.07 3.96
C GLY A 89 -13.22 3.01 2.78
N GLU A 90 -12.13 3.63 2.36
CA GLU A 90 -12.07 4.53 1.22
C GLU A 90 -11.21 3.88 0.13
N GLN A 91 -11.81 3.58 -1.03
CA GLN A 91 -11.05 3.08 -2.17
C GLN A 91 -10.20 4.21 -2.75
N LEU A 92 -8.90 3.96 -2.92
CA LEU A 92 -7.96 4.90 -3.49
C LEU A 92 -7.95 4.74 -5.01
N ASP A 93 -8.44 5.74 -5.73
CA ASP A 93 -8.49 5.77 -7.20
C ASP A 93 -7.19 6.37 -7.78
N PRO A 94 -6.48 5.68 -8.70
CA PRO A 94 -5.27 6.20 -9.35
C PRO A 94 -5.41 7.57 -10.02
N CYS A 95 -6.63 7.95 -10.41
CA CYS A 95 -6.92 9.11 -11.25
C CYS A 95 -7.34 10.37 -10.46
N VAL A 96 -7.38 10.32 -9.13
CA VAL A 96 -7.80 11.42 -8.25
C VAL A 96 -6.61 12.10 -7.59
#